data_AF-A0A9E7PKP0-F1
#
_entry.id   AF-A0A9E7PKP0-F1
#
_cell.length_a   1.000
_cell.length_b   1.000
_cell.length_c   1.000
_cell.angle_alpha   90.00
_cell.angle_beta   90.00
_cell.angle_gamma   90.00
#
_symmetry.space_group_name_H-M   'P 1'
#
loop_
_entity.id
_entity.type
_entity.pdbx_description
1 polymer ?
#
loop_
_entity_poly.entity_id
_entity_poly.type
_entity_poly.pdbx_seq_one_letter_code
_entity_poly.pdbx_strand_id
1 'polypeptide(L)'
;MVAIVHQTDKRSGITYAYRSVSYWDKEKKQSRAKRTLIGRVDKETGKIVPTDGRNRKKKEGNPPVKRNTKRVEEAHRSFYGATYLLDAIGEKLGLIQDLKQCFPNTYEQILSVVYYLILEDSTPLYRFEKWGLLHKHPYGKDITSQRSSELFSSITEANKLQFFRLQGKRRMDNEFCAYDTTSLSSYSETLRQVQYGRNKEHDKLAQLNLALVFGQESNLPFYYRKLAGNIPDSKTITRLLEELDILDHSRVKLVLDPGFYSEVNINNLFKNHVKFLAA
;
A
#
# COMPACT_ATOMS: atom_id res chain seq x y z
N MET A 1 27.23 35.69 32.07
CA MET A 1 28.60 36.06 31.65
C MET A 1 29.59 35.06 32.21
N VAL A 2 30.59 34.68 31.41
CA VAL A 2 31.65 33.76 31.82
C VAL A 2 32.89 34.59 32.13
N ALA A 3 33.46 34.42 33.32
CA ALA A 3 34.68 35.11 33.74
C ALA A 3 35.74 34.09 34.17
N ILE A 4 37.02 34.39 33.92
CA ILE A 4 38.14 33.61 34.45
C ILE A 4 38.55 34.23 35.78
N VAL A 5 38.54 33.42 36.84
CA VAL A 5 38.89 33.85 38.20
C VAL A 5 40.14 33.12 38.65
N HIS A 6 41.13 33.87 39.11
CA HIS A 6 42.36 33.33 39.67
C HIS A 6 42.21 33.21 41.19
N GLN A 7 42.54 32.04 41.73
CA GLN A 7 42.50 31.78 43.16
C GLN A 7 43.82 31.16 43.60
N THR A 8 44.52 31.85 44.49
CA THR A 8 45.77 31.38 45.08
C THR A 8 45.48 30.55 46.32
N ASP A 9 45.94 29.31 46.33
CA ASP A 9 45.90 28.48 47.52
C ASP A 9 46.99 28.95 48.50
N LYS A 10 46.56 29.40 49.68
CA LYS A 10 47.45 29.96 50.71
C LYS A 10 48.39 28.91 51.32
N ARG A 11 48.08 27.61 51.20
CA ARG A 11 48.90 26.53 51.76
C ARG A 11 50.03 26.11 50.83
N SER A 12 49.74 25.97 49.54
CA SER A 12 50.72 25.55 48.53
C SER A 12 51.39 26.72 47.80
N GLY A 13 50.85 27.94 47.95
CA GLY A 13 51.33 29.13 47.23
C GLY A 13 51.06 29.07 45.72
N ILE A 14 50.23 28.14 45.26
CA ILE A 14 49.94 27.90 43.84
C ILE A 14 48.67 28.65 43.43
N THR A 15 48.73 29.37 42.32
CA THR A 15 47.57 30.05 41.73
C THR A 15 46.88 29.14 40.72
N TYR A 16 45.57 29.00 40.85
CA TYR A 16 44.74 28.22 39.91
C TYR A 16 43.74 29.12 39.19
N ALA A 17 43.50 28.83 37.91
CA ALA A 17 42.50 29.52 37.09
C ALA A 17 41.22 28.70 37.01
N TYR A 18 40.09 29.34 37.30
CA TYR A 18 38.75 28.76 37.23
C TYR A 18 37.88 29.49 36.23
N ARG A 19 37.12 28.74 35.44
CA ARG A 19 36.00 29.27 34.67
C ARG A 19 34.81 29.43 35.61
N SER A 20 34.41 30.67 35.87
CA SER A 20 33.28 31.01 36.74
C SER A 20 32.05 31.38 35.90
N VAL A 21 30.94 30.66 36.13
CA VAL A 21 29.65 30.94 35.50
C VAL A 21 28.64 31.27 36.60
N SER A 22 28.12 32.50 36.59
CA SER A 22 27.12 32.95 37.55
C SER A 22 25.73 32.45 37.18
N TYR A 23 24.96 31.99 38.16
CA TYR A 23 23.57 31.56 38.03
C TYR A 23 22.77 32.02 39.25
N TRP A 24 21.47 32.27 39.07
CA TRP A 24 20.58 32.63 40.16
C TRP A 24 20.08 31.37 40.88
N ASP A 25 20.34 31.26 42.18
CA ASP A 25 19.83 30.17 43.01
C ASP A 25 18.43 30.54 43.53
N LYS A 26 17.39 29.89 43.00
CA LYS A 26 15.99 30.20 43.30
C LYS A 26 15.57 29.84 44.72
N GLU A 27 16.17 28.80 45.31
CA GLU A 27 15.85 28.37 46.68
C GLU A 27 16.46 29.31 47.71
N LYS A 28 17.71 29.73 47.49
CA LYS A 28 18.43 30.62 48.41
C LYS A 28 18.28 32.11 48.07
N LYS A 29 17.47 32.43 47.05
CA LYS A 29 17.17 33.77 46.52
C LYS A 29 18.39 34.69 46.42
N GLN A 30 19.50 34.16 45.93
CA GLN A 30 20.74 34.92 45.76
C GLN A 30 21.53 34.46 44.53
N SER A 31 22.38 35.33 44.01
CA SER A 31 23.28 35.00 42.90
C SER A 31 24.45 34.13 43.39
N ARG A 32 24.70 33.01 42.71
CA ARG A 32 25.82 32.10 43.00
C ARG A 32 26.66 31.84 41.76
N ALA A 33 27.88 31.34 41.96
CA ALA A 33 28.79 31.05 40.85
C ALA A 33 29.26 29.59 40.91
N LYS A 34 29.17 28.90 39.76
CA LYS A 34 29.77 27.57 39.57
C LYS A 34 31.15 27.76 38.97
N ARG A 35 32.19 27.23 39.64
CA ARG A 35 33.60 27.33 39.20
C ARG A 35 34.12 25.98 38.73
N THR A 36 34.67 25.94 37.52
CA THR A 36 35.32 24.75 36.92
C THR A 36 36.80 25.04 36.73
N LEU A 37 37.66 24.16 37.26
CA LEU A 37 39.11 24.31 37.17
C LEU A 37 39.57 24.21 35.71
N ILE A 38 40.33 25.19 35.23
CA ILE A 38 40.95 25.19 33.90
C ILE A 38 42.39 24.67 34.00
N GLY A 39 43.13 25.09 35.03
CA GLY A 39 44.53 24.70 35.23
C GLY A 39 45.25 25.55 36.28
N ARG A 40 46.55 25.29 36.45
CA ARG A 40 47.47 26.05 37.30
C ARG A 40 48.05 27.22 36.51
N VAL A 41 48.11 28.40 37.12
CA VAL A 41 48.77 29.57 36.52
C VAL A 41 50.26 29.51 36.85
N ASP A 42 51.08 29.60 35.82
CA ASP A 42 52.53 29.68 35.97
C ASP A 42 52.94 31.09 36.40
N LYS A 43 53.83 31.21 37.39
CA LYS A 43 54.14 32.48 38.07
C LYS A 43 55.04 33.39 37.25
N GLU A 44 55.87 32.83 36.37
CA GLU A 44 56.82 33.62 35.56
C GLU A 44 56.22 34.06 34.22
N THR A 45 55.35 33.23 33.63
CA THR A 45 54.80 33.47 32.28
C THR A 45 53.35 33.95 32.28
N GLY A 46 52.64 33.88 33.41
CA GLY A 46 51.22 34.24 33.52
C GLY A 46 50.27 33.32 32.72
N LYS A 47 50.79 32.27 32.08
CA LYS A 47 50.01 31.34 31.25
C LYS A 47 49.34 30.28 32.13
N ILE A 48 48.13 29.89 31.74
CA ILE A 48 47.37 28.83 32.41
C ILE A 48 47.83 27.48 31.85
N VAL A 49 48.57 26.73 32.65
CA VAL A 49 49.02 25.37 32.36
C VAL A 49 47.99 24.36 32.88
N PRO A 50 47.39 23.51 32.02
CA PRO A 50 46.40 22.52 32.45
C PRO A 50 46.98 21.51 33.44
N THR A 51 46.38 21.36 34.62
CA THR A 51 46.82 20.41 35.65
C THR A 51 46.12 19.06 35.47
N ASP A 52 46.75 18.21 34.67
CA ASP A 52 46.69 16.75 34.45
C ASP A 52 45.36 15.93 34.47
N GLY A 53 45.35 14.89 33.64
CA GLY A 53 44.61 13.64 33.81
C GLY A 53 43.24 13.53 33.16
N ARG A 54 42.45 14.60 33.11
CA ARG A 54 41.04 14.54 32.68
C ARG A 54 40.71 15.22 31.35
N ASN A 55 41.76 15.61 30.60
CA ASN A 55 41.64 16.16 29.25
C ASN A 55 42.30 15.27 28.17
N ARG A 56 42.13 13.94 28.30
CA ARG A 56 42.32 13.01 27.17
C ARG A 56 41.18 13.22 26.17
N LYS A 57 41.28 14.28 25.36
CA LYS A 57 40.77 14.43 23.98
C LYS A 57 40.63 15.92 23.65
N LYS A 58 41.74 16.50 23.22
CA LYS A 58 41.82 17.46 22.11
C LYS A 58 43.30 17.55 21.69
N LYS A 59 43.85 16.42 21.25
CA LYS A 59 44.96 16.49 20.30
C LYS A 59 44.31 16.85 18.97
N GLU A 60 44.64 18.01 18.43
CA GLU A 60 44.54 18.33 17.01
C GLU A 60 45.54 17.42 16.25
N GLY A 61 45.27 16.12 16.28
CA GLY A 61 45.82 15.19 15.31
C GLY A 61 44.82 15.11 14.18
N ASN A 62 45.33 15.06 12.94
CA ASN A 62 44.60 14.85 11.69
C ASN A 62 43.25 14.13 11.88
N PRO A 63 42.17 14.58 11.21
CA PRO A 63 40.91 13.87 11.26
C PRO A 63 41.21 12.39 10.99
N PRO A 64 40.68 11.45 11.78
CA PRO A 64 40.88 10.05 11.49
C PRO A 64 40.45 9.90 10.04
N VAL A 65 41.37 9.40 9.19
CA VAL A 65 41.02 8.96 7.85
C VAL A 65 39.80 8.09 8.09
N LYS A 66 38.62 8.58 7.70
CA LYS A 66 37.42 7.75 7.69
C LYS A 66 37.86 6.60 6.82
N ARG A 67 38.14 5.45 7.45
CA ARG A 67 38.24 4.19 6.74
C ARG A 67 36.96 4.23 5.91
N ASN A 68 37.10 4.39 4.60
CA ASN A 68 36.04 4.03 3.69
C ASN A 68 35.86 2.54 3.94
N THR A 69 35.11 2.20 4.99
CA THR A 69 34.36 0.96 5.05
C THR A 69 33.57 1.04 3.77
N LYS A 70 34.12 0.42 2.70
CA LYS A 70 33.35 0.08 1.52
C LYS A 70 32.06 -0.46 2.10
N ARG A 71 30.97 0.26 1.84
CA ARG A 71 29.63 -0.13 2.24
C ARG A 71 29.59 -1.62 1.92
N VAL A 72 29.48 -2.47 2.93
CA VAL A 72 29.27 -3.89 2.66
C VAL A 72 28.05 -3.89 1.76
N GLU A 73 28.20 -4.34 0.53
CA GLU A 73 27.06 -4.45 -0.37
C GLU A 73 26.10 -5.40 0.34
N GLU A 74 25.04 -4.83 0.93
CA GLU A 74 24.07 -5.59 1.69
C GLU A 74 23.40 -6.53 0.68
N ALA A 75 23.77 -7.80 0.76
CA ALA A 75 23.20 -8.85 -0.08
C ALA A 75 21.75 -9.07 0.38
N HIS A 76 20.81 -8.45 -0.33
CA HIS A 76 19.39 -8.60 -0.06
C HIS A 76 18.84 -9.82 -0.81
N ARG A 77 18.23 -10.76 -0.08
CA ARG A 77 17.49 -11.87 -0.67
C ARG A 77 16.02 -11.49 -0.79
N SER A 78 15.44 -11.70 -1.96
CA SER A 78 14.02 -11.48 -2.21
C SER A 78 13.43 -12.64 -3.00
N PHE A 79 12.18 -12.97 -2.71
CA PHE A 79 11.35 -13.83 -3.54
C PHE A 79 10.97 -13.08 -4.83
N TYR A 80 11.15 -13.73 -5.98
CA TYR A 80 10.87 -13.14 -7.28
C TYR A 80 10.10 -14.06 -8.23
N GLY A 81 10.27 -15.39 -8.13
CA GLY A 81 9.68 -16.32 -9.10
C GLY A 81 8.17 -16.17 -9.28
N ALA A 82 7.42 -16.05 -8.17
CA ALA A 82 5.96 -15.90 -8.23
C ALA A 82 5.55 -14.55 -8.83
N THR A 83 6.17 -13.44 -8.42
CA THR A 83 5.82 -12.12 -8.92
C THR A 83 6.25 -11.91 -10.38
N TYR A 84 7.35 -12.53 -10.80
CA TYR A 84 7.76 -12.59 -12.20
C TYR A 84 6.73 -13.31 -13.08
N LEU A 85 6.17 -14.43 -12.61
CA LEU A 85 5.10 -15.13 -13.31
C LEU A 85 3.85 -14.23 -13.44
N LEU A 86 3.50 -13.51 -12.38
CA LEU A 86 2.37 -12.58 -12.40
C LEU A 86 2.61 -11.41 -13.37
N ASP A 87 3.84 -10.89 -13.46
CA ASP A 87 4.22 -9.90 -14.47
C ASP A 87 4.00 -10.45 -15.89
N ALA A 88 4.51 -11.65 -16.17
CA ALA A 88 4.36 -12.29 -17.48
C ALA A 88 2.89 -12.54 -17.87
N ILE A 89 2.06 -12.95 -16.90
CA ILE A 89 0.60 -13.09 -17.11
C ILE A 89 -0.02 -11.71 -17.39
N GLY A 90 0.34 -10.70 -16.60
CA GLY A 90 -0.17 -9.34 -16.75
C GLY A 90 0.18 -8.72 -18.10
N GLU A 91 1.40 -8.93 -18.60
CA GLU A 91 1.83 -8.50 -19.93
C GLU A 91 1.09 -9.24 -21.04
N LYS A 92 1.04 -10.58 -20.96
CA LYS A 92 0.38 -11.43 -21.97
C LYS A 92 -1.10 -11.10 -22.13
N LEU A 93 -1.79 -10.82 -21.03
CA LEU A 93 -3.22 -10.48 -21.02
C LEU A 93 -3.50 -8.99 -21.27
N GLY A 94 -2.46 -8.16 -21.41
CA GLY A 94 -2.60 -6.70 -21.56
C GLY A 94 -3.12 -5.97 -20.32
N LEU A 95 -3.17 -6.64 -19.16
CA LEU A 95 -3.67 -6.07 -17.90
C LEU A 95 -2.83 -4.89 -17.44
N ILE A 96 -1.50 -4.99 -17.57
CA ILE A 96 -0.58 -3.93 -17.13
C ILE A 96 -0.78 -2.66 -17.95
N GLN A 97 -0.96 -2.79 -19.27
CA GLN A 97 -1.18 -1.65 -20.16
C GLN A 97 -2.52 -0.96 -19.86
N ASP A 98 -3.58 -1.75 -19.68
CA ASP A 98 -4.91 -1.22 -19.42
C ASP A 98 -4.99 -0.58 -18.03
N LEU A 99 -4.37 -1.19 -17.01
CA LEU A 99 -4.23 -0.58 -15.68
C LEU A 99 -3.44 0.72 -15.74
N LYS A 100 -2.33 0.76 -16.49
CA LYS A 100 -1.54 1.99 -16.66
C LYS A 100 -2.33 3.09 -17.35
N GLN A 101 -3.19 2.75 -18.31
CA GLN A 101 -4.06 3.74 -18.96
C GLN A 101 -5.15 4.27 -18.00
N CYS A 102 -5.73 3.40 -17.15
CA CYS A 102 -6.77 3.78 -16.21
C CYS A 102 -6.24 4.48 -14.95
N PHE A 103 -5.04 4.12 -14.51
CA PHE A 103 -4.42 4.52 -13.25
C PHE A 103 -2.94 4.90 -13.43
N PRO A 104 -2.61 5.92 -14.26
CA PRO A 104 -1.24 6.19 -14.69
C PRO A 104 -0.26 6.45 -13.55
N ASN A 105 -0.75 7.01 -12.44
CA ASN A 105 0.08 7.36 -11.29
C ASN A 105 0.13 6.27 -10.20
N THR A 106 -0.78 5.29 -10.24
CA THR A 106 -0.96 4.32 -9.13
C THR A 106 -1.03 2.86 -9.60
N TYR A 107 -0.91 2.57 -10.90
CA TYR A 107 -1.02 1.20 -11.44
C TYR A 107 0.00 0.24 -10.82
N GLU A 108 1.23 0.68 -10.53
CA GLU A 108 2.25 -0.16 -9.90
C GLU A 108 1.88 -0.53 -8.46
N GLN A 109 1.24 0.40 -7.74
CA GLN A 109 0.72 0.15 -6.39
C GLN A 109 -0.44 -0.86 -6.45
N ILE A 110 -1.36 -0.67 -7.39
CA ILE A 110 -2.49 -1.59 -7.62
C ILE A 110 -1.97 -2.99 -7.94
N LEU A 111 -1.02 -3.13 -8.88
CA LEU A 111 -0.43 -4.42 -9.23
C LEU A 111 0.26 -5.07 -8.03
N SER A 112 1.00 -4.30 -7.23
CA SER A 112 1.65 -4.83 -6.03
C SER A 112 0.63 -5.35 -5.01
N VAL A 113 -0.47 -4.62 -4.79
CA VAL A 113 -1.57 -5.07 -3.92
C VAL A 113 -2.24 -6.32 -4.49
N VAL A 114 -2.47 -6.39 -5.81
CA VAL A 114 -3.02 -7.59 -6.46
C VAL A 114 -2.10 -8.80 -6.25
N TYR A 115 -0.79 -8.63 -6.40
CA TYR A 115 0.17 -9.74 -6.22
C TYR A 115 0.16 -10.22 -4.77
N TYR A 116 0.12 -9.29 -3.82
CA TYR A 116 -0.05 -9.62 -2.42
C TYR A 116 -1.35 -10.40 -2.17
N LEU A 117 -2.49 -9.94 -2.68
CA LEU A 117 -3.78 -10.61 -2.47
C LEU A 117 -3.86 -12.01 -3.13
N ILE A 118 -3.10 -12.25 -4.19
CA ILE A 118 -3.02 -13.58 -4.83
C ILE A 118 -2.13 -14.52 -4.01
N LEU A 119 -1.00 -14.03 -3.49
CA LEU A 119 -0.01 -14.87 -2.81
C LEU A 119 -0.29 -15.04 -1.32
N GLU A 120 -1.07 -14.13 -0.72
CA GLU A 120 -1.40 -14.06 0.71
C GLU A 120 -2.92 -13.91 0.89
N ASP A 121 -3.69 -14.78 0.22
CA ASP A 121 -5.15 -14.73 0.05
C ASP A 121 -5.98 -14.63 1.34
N SER A 122 -5.45 -15.13 2.45
CA SER A 122 -6.07 -15.17 3.77
C SER A 122 -5.49 -14.14 4.73
N THR A 123 -4.50 -13.36 4.29
CA THR A 123 -3.76 -12.44 5.13
C THR A 123 -4.24 -10.99 4.99
N PRO A 124 -4.57 -10.29 6.09
CA PRO A 124 -5.03 -8.90 6.03
C PRO A 124 -4.00 -7.95 5.40
N LEU A 125 -4.46 -6.98 4.62
CA LEU A 125 -3.60 -6.09 3.83
C LEU A 125 -2.60 -5.26 4.65
N TYR A 126 -2.83 -5.01 5.94
CA TYR A 126 -1.85 -4.31 6.78
C TYR A 126 -0.52 -5.07 6.90
N ARG A 127 -0.47 -6.36 6.52
CA ARG A 127 0.77 -7.16 6.48
C ARG A 127 1.56 -7.00 5.18
N PHE A 128 1.09 -6.15 4.26
CA PHE A 128 1.80 -5.85 3.02
C PHE A 128 3.26 -5.44 3.26
N GLU A 129 3.54 -4.63 4.28
CA GLU A 129 4.90 -4.16 4.60
C GLU A 129 5.88 -5.34 4.78
N LYS A 130 5.49 -6.33 5.57
CA LYS A 130 6.33 -7.52 5.82
C LYS A 130 6.51 -8.34 4.54
N TRP A 131 5.46 -8.49 3.75
CA TRP A 131 5.52 -9.22 2.49
C TRP A 131 6.40 -8.50 1.45
N GLY A 132 6.24 -7.19 1.30
CA GLY A 132 6.96 -6.34 0.34
C GLY A 132 8.46 -6.25 0.62
N LEU A 133 8.88 -6.32 1.89
CA LEU A 133 10.30 -6.45 2.24
C LEU A 133 10.92 -7.74 1.71
N LEU A 134 10.15 -8.82 1.66
CA LEU A 134 10.65 -10.14 1.24
C LEU A 134 10.48 -10.39 -0.26
N HIS A 135 9.63 -9.64 -0.95
CA HIS A 135 9.26 -9.89 -2.35
C HIS A 135 9.67 -8.76 -3.28
N LYS A 136 10.06 -9.10 -4.50
CA LYS A 136 10.11 -8.13 -5.60
C LYS A 136 8.69 -7.92 -6.12
N HIS A 137 8.25 -6.67 -6.20
CA HIS A 137 6.91 -6.32 -6.68
C HIS A 137 6.94 -4.97 -7.44
N PRO A 138 5.94 -4.67 -8.30
CA PRO A 138 6.03 -3.57 -9.27
C PRO A 138 6.28 -2.18 -8.67
N TYR A 139 5.65 -1.85 -7.54
CA TYR A 139 5.83 -0.54 -6.89
C TYR A 139 7.19 -0.39 -6.18
N GLY A 140 7.81 -1.50 -5.79
CA GLY A 140 9.12 -1.55 -5.14
C GLY A 140 9.26 -0.82 -3.81
N LYS A 141 8.17 -0.31 -3.23
CA LYS A 141 8.11 0.41 -1.95
C LYS A 141 6.98 -0.12 -1.09
N ASP A 142 7.06 0.15 0.20
CA ASP A 142 5.98 -0.19 1.12
C ASP A 142 4.67 0.56 0.80
N ILE A 143 3.55 -0.11 1.05
CA ILE A 143 2.18 0.41 0.99
C ILE A 143 1.58 0.18 2.38
N THR A 144 1.74 1.18 3.25
CA THR A 144 1.20 1.10 4.62
C THR A 144 -0.33 0.96 4.60
N SER A 145 -0.89 0.50 5.73
CA SER A 145 -2.35 0.38 5.91
C SER A 145 -3.11 1.67 5.55
N GLN A 146 -2.60 2.84 5.95
CA GLN A 146 -3.20 4.13 5.58
C GLN A 146 -3.14 4.37 4.07
N ARG A 147 -1.99 4.14 3.44
CA ARG A 147 -1.83 4.31 1.98
C ARG A 147 -2.66 3.33 1.18
N SER A 148 -2.84 2.10 1.65
CA SER A 148 -3.76 1.16 1.00
C SER A 148 -5.22 1.62 1.08
N SER A 149 -5.64 2.21 2.20
CA SER A 149 -6.99 2.73 2.37
C SER A 149 -7.25 3.93 1.45
N GLU A 150 -6.27 4.83 1.34
CA GLU A 150 -6.29 5.96 0.40
C GLU A 150 -6.31 5.48 -1.06
N LEU A 151 -5.50 4.46 -1.40
CA LEU A 151 -5.46 3.86 -2.73
C LEU A 151 -6.83 3.32 -3.12
N PHE A 152 -7.46 2.50 -2.29
CA PHE A 152 -8.80 1.98 -2.58
C PHE A 152 -9.85 3.09 -2.69
N SER A 153 -9.77 4.10 -1.83
CA SER A 153 -10.68 5.26 -1.86
C SER A 153 -10.51 6.10 -3.14
N SER A 154 -9.32 6.08 -3.75
CA SER A 154 -9.05 6.80 -5.00
C SER A 154 -9.61 6.12 -6.25
N ILE A 155 -9.96 4.82 -6.17
CA ILE A 155 -10.48 4.07 -7.31
C ILE A 155 -11.95 4.44 -7.54
N THR A 156 -12.20 5.25 -8.57
CA THR A 156 -13.56 5.70 -8.89
C THR A 156 -14.31 4.69 -9.77
N GLU A 157 -15.64 4.81 -9.83
CA GLU A 157 -16.46 4.04 -10.79
C GLU A 157 -16.04 4.29 -12.24
N ALA A 158 -15.68 5.54 -12.57
CA ALA A 158 -15.21 5.88 -13.91
C ALA A 158 -13.92 5.13 -14.28
N ASN A 159 -12.97 4.99 -13.34
CA ASN A 159 -11.76 4.22 -13.59
C ASN A 159 -12.06 2.73 -13.81
N LYS A 160 -12.99 2.15 -13.04
CA LYS A 160 -13.40 0.75 -13.19
C LYS A 160 -14.10 0.51 -14.53
N LEU A 161 -15.04 1.38 -14.91
CA LEU A 161 -15.74 1.28 -16.19
C LEU A 161 -14.76 1.42 -17.37
N GLN A 162 -13.79 2.34 -17.27
CA GLN A 162 -12.76 2.46 -18.30
C GLN A 162 -11.91 1.18 -18.39
N PHE A 163 -11.56 0.56 -17.26
CA PHE A 163 -10.83 -0.71 -17.25
C PHE A 163 -11.65 -1.83 -17.89
N PHE A 164 -12.94 -1.96 -17.56
CA PHE A 164 -13.82 -2.94 -18.18
C PHE A 164 -13.99 -2.73 -19.68
N ARG A 165 -14.11 -1.46 -20.13
CA ARG A 165 -14.17 -1.13 -21.56
C ARG A 165 -12.90 -1.60 -22.29
N LEU A 166 -11.72 -1.37 -21.74
CA LEU A 166 -10.45 -1.80 -22.35
C LEU A 166 -10.33 -3.34 -22.38
N GLN A 167 -10.61 -4.00 -21.26
CA GLN A 167 -10.54 -5.47 -21.18
C GLN A 167 -11.61 -6.17 -22.02
N GLY A 168 -12.81 -5.58 -22.13
CA GLY A 168 -13.86 -6.05 -23.02
C GLY A 168 -13.46 -5.92 -24.49
N LYS A 169 -12.92 -4.77 -24.92
CA LYS A 169 -12.43 -4.59 -26.31
C LYS A 169 -11.40 -5.64 -26.75
N ARG A 170 -10.58 -6.15 -25.83
CA ARG A 170 -9.59 -7.20 -26.14
C ARG A 170 -10.20 -8.58 -26.40
N ARG A 171 -11.46 -8.81 -26.05
CA ARG A 171 -12.11 -10.13 -26.01
C ARG A 171 -13.39 -10.21 -26.85
N MET A 172 -14.24 -9.20 -26.74
CA MET A 172 -15.63 -9.19 -27.22
C MET A 172 -15.83 -9.43 -28.72
N ASP A 173 -14.87 -9.06 -29.57
CA ASP A 173 -15.06 -9.12 -31.02
C ASP A 173 -15.06 -10.58 -31.55
N ASN A 174 -14.45 -11.52 -30.82
CA ASN A 174 -14.15 -12.85 -31.34
C ASN A 174 -14.85 -14.01 -30.62
N GLU A 175 -15.54 -13.80 -29.50
CA GLU A 175 -16.10 -14.90 -28.71
C GLU A 175 -17.51 -14.63 -28.17
N PHE A 176 -18.16 -15.69 -27.69
CA PHE A 176 -19.39 -15.57 -26.90
C PHE A 176 -19.08 -15.12 -25.48
N CYS A 177 -20.03 -14.45 -24.85
CA CYS A 177 -19.98 -13.98 -23.48
C CYS A 177 -20.78 -14.90 -22.58
N ALA A 178 -20.10 -15.64 -21.72
CA ALA A 178 -20.75 -16.40 -20.67
C ALA A 178 -21.11 -15.45 -19.52
N TYR A 179 -22.37 -15.50 -19.09
CA TYR A 179 -22.85 -14.72 -17.95
C TYR A 179 -23.32 -15.65 -16.84
N ASP A 180 -22.73 -15.49 -15.67
CA ASP A 180 -23.08 -16.29 -14.49
C ASP A 180 -23.05 -15.43 -13.22
N THR A 181 -23.76 -15.90 -12.20
CA THR A 181 -23.78 -15.32 -10.86
C THR A 181 -23.18 -16.29 -9.86
N THR A 182 -22.43 -15.78 -8.90
CA THR A 182 -21.94 -16.56 -7.75
C THR A 182 -22.38 -15.91 -6.45
N SER A 183 -22.66 -16.72 -5.43
CA SER A 183 -23.11 -16.26 -4.12
C SER A 183 -21.95 -16.28 -3.14
N LEU A 184 -21.71 -15.15 -2.48
CA LEU A 184 -20.69 -14.98 -1.46
C LEU A 184 -21.36 -14.83 -0.09
N SER A 185 -21.38 -15.91 0.69
CA SER A 185 -21.91 -15.92 2.06
C SER A 185 -21.12 -14.95 2.96
N SER A 186 -21.81 -14.17 3.79
CA SER A 186 -21.16 -13.20 4.68
C SER A 186 -21.94 -12.97 5.97
N TYR A 187 -21.20 -12.79 7.07
CA TYR A 187 -21.72 -12.37 8.38
C TYR A 187 -21.73 -10.84 8.56
N SER A 188 -21.44 -10.07 7.52
CA SER A 188 -21.36 -8.62 7.62
C SER A 188 -22.72 -8.00 7.93
N GLU A 189 -22.80 -7.26 9.04
CA GLU A 189 -23.99 -6.46 9.39
C GLU A 189 -23.95 -5.04 8.79
N THR A 190 -22.80 -4.62 8.24
CA THR A 190 -22.58 -3.26 7.73
C THR A 190 -22.87 -3.13 6.24
N LEU A 191 -22.79 -4.23 5.48
CA LEU A 191 -23.05 -4.25 4.05
C LEU A 191 -24.53 -4.46 3.77
N ARG A 192 -25.26 -3.40 3.43
CA ARG A 192 -26.70 -3.47 3.09
C ARG A 192 -27.04 -4.44 1.96
N GLN A 193 -26.08 -4.73 1.08
CA GLN A 193 -26.24 -5.66 -0.04
C GLN A 193 -26.20 -7.13 0.40
N VAL A 194 -25.62 -7.42 1.57
CA VAL A 194 -25.62 -8.75 2.16
C VAL A 194 -27.02 -9.02 2.69
N GLN A 195 -27.77 -9.88 2.00
CA GLN A 195 -29.18 -10.15 2.25
C GLN A 195 -29.46 -11.64 2.12
N TYR A 196 -30.47 -12.13 2.82
CA TYR A 196 -30.92 -13.52 2.66
C TYR A 196 -31.57 -13.70 1.28
N GLY A 197 -31.17 -14.74 0.59
CA GLY A 197 -31.71 -15.12 -0.70
C GLY A 197 -31.56 -16.60 -0.96
N ARG A 198 -31.81 -17.02 -2.20
CA ARG A 198 -31.58 -18.41 -2.62
C ARG A 198 -30.08 -18.59 -2.82
N ASN A 199 -29.40 -19.16 -1.84
CA ASN A 199 -27.99 -19.53 -1.95
C ASN A 199 -27.84 -20.76 -2.84
N LYS A 200 -26.92 -20.70 -3.82
CA LYS A 200 -26.60 -21.83 -4.71
C LYS A 200 -26.03 -23.04 -3.94
N GLU A 201 -25.40 -22.82 -2.78
CA GLU A 201 -24.82 -23.84 -1.91
C GLU A 201 -25.76 -24.28 -0.77
N HIS A 202 -27.00 -23.80 -0.75
CA HIS A 202 -28.02 -24.08 0.28
C HIS A 202 -27.65 -23.66 1.73
N ASP A 203 -26.62 -22.83 1.89
CA ASP A 203 -26.28 -22.22 3.17
C ASP A 203 -27.37 -21.29 3.66
N LYS A 204 -27.67 -21.35 4.96
CA LYS A 204 -28.64 -20.49 5.65
C LYS A 204 -28.01 -19.15 6.08
N LEU A 205 -27.15 -18.58 5.23
CA LEU A 205 -26.44 -17.34 5.51
C LEU A 205 -26.92 -16.22 4.57
N ALA A 206 -26.83 -14.99 5.05
CA ALA A 206 -26.97 -13.83 4.18
C ALA A 206 -25.82 -13.81 3.17
N GLN A 207 -26.09 -13.35 1.96
CA GLN A 207 -25.16 -13.43 0.85
C GLN A 207 -25.08 -12.12 0.06
N LEU A 208 -23.94 -11.92 -0.60
CA LEU A 208 -23.76 -10.96 -1.68
C LEU A 208 -23.67 -11.75 -2.99
N ASN A 209 -24.41 -11.37 -4.03
CA ASN A 209 -24.27 -12.02 -5.31
C ASN A 209 -23.26 -11.25 -6.18
N LEU A 210 -22.36 -11.95 -6.85
CA LEU A 210 -21.42 -11.39 -7.80
C LEU A 210 -21.76 -11.91 -9.19
N ALA A 211 -22.22 -11.03 -10.05
CA ALA A 211 -22.44 -11.31 -11.46
C ALA A 211 -21.13 -11.10 -12.24
N LEU A 212 -20.77 -12.04 -13.09
CA LEU A 212 -19.53 -12.04 -13.85
C LEU A 212 -19.82 -12.28 -15.33
N VAL A 213 -19.06 -11.60 -16.19
CA VAL A 213 -19.07 -11.84 -17.63
C VAL A 213 -17.69 -12.29 -18.06
N PHE A 214 -17.66 -13.45 -18.72
CA PHE A 214 -16.45 -14.11 -19.18
C PHE A 214 -16.47 -14.28 -20.70
N GLY A 215 -15.28 -14.29 -21.29
CA GLY A 215 -15.10 -14.83 -22.63
C GLY A 215 -15.25 -16.35 -22.61
N GLN A 216 -16.10 -16.91 -23.47
CA GLN A 216 -16.40 -18.34 -23.52
C GLN A 216 -15.22 -19.19 -24.03
N GLU A 217 -14.39 -18.67 -24.92
CA GLU A 217 -13.20 -19.37 -25.43
C GLU A 217 -11.99 -19.08 -24.54
N SER A 218 -11.82 -17.82 -24.14
CA SER A 218 -10.68 -17.38 -23.33
C SER A 218 -10.79 -17.81 -21.86
N ASN A 219 -12.00 -18.05 -21.35
CA ASN A 219 -12.31 -18.27 -19.93
C ASN A 219 -11.85 -17.12 -19.02
N LEU A 220 -11.74 -15.91 -19.56
CA LEU A 220 -11.26 -14.75 -18.81
C LEU A 220 -12.41 -13.79 -18.49
N PRO A 221 -12.56 -13.35 -17.23
CA PRO A 221 -13.52 -12.32 -16.88
C PRO A 221 -13.05 -10.97 -17.40
N PHE A 222 -14.00 -10.15 -17.85
CA PHE A 222 -13.73 -8.76 -18.23
C PHE A 222 -14.69 -7.75 -17.59
N TYR A 223 -15.80 -8.22 -17.03
CA TYR A 223 -16.76 -7.41 -16.32
C TYR A 223 -17.31 -8.14 -15.10
N TYR A 224 -17.58 -7.39 -14.03
CA TYR A 224 -18.25 -7.90 -12.85
C TYR A 224 -19.18 -6.86 -12.25
N ARG A 225 -20.17 -7.34 -11.49
CA ARG A 225 -21.07 -6.49 -10.73
C ARG A 225 -21.54 -7.13 -9.43
N LYS A 226 -21.56 -6.31 -8.38
CA LYS A 226 -22.14 -6.67 -7.09
C LYS A 226 -23.66 -6.50 -7.12
N LEU A 227 -24.36 -7.52 -6.65
CA LEU A 227 -25.82 -7.60 -6.54
C LEU A 227 -26.18 -7.92 -5.09
N ALA A 228 -27.33 -7.43 -4.64
CA ALA A 228 -27.85 -7.82 -3.33
C ALA A 228 -28.25 -9.30 -3.34
N GLY A 229 -28.04 -10.00 -2.22
CA GLY A 229 -28.22 -11.46 -2.16
C GLY A 229 -29.63 -11.97 -2.45
N ASN A 230 -30.64 -11.10 -2.33
CA ASN A 230 -32.03 -11.40 -2.58
C ASN A 230 -32.48 -11.11 -4.04
N ILE A 231 -31.58 -10.64 -4.90
CA ILE A 231 -31.89 -10.38 -6.31
C ILE A 231 -31.85 -11.71 -7.09
N PRO A 232 -32.96 -12.14 -7.71
CA PRO A 232 -32.97 -13.33 -8.55
C PRO A 232 -32.20 -13.12 -9.86
N ASP A 233 -31.50 -14.16 -10.31
CA ASP A 233 -30.74 -14.18 -11.56
C ASP A 233 -31.57 -13.77 -12.78
N SER A 234 -32.83 -14.23 -12.87
CA SER A 234 -33.73 -13.84 -13.95
C SER A 234 -34.03 -12.34 -14.04
N LYS A 235 -33.71 -11.53 -13.03
CA LYS A 235 -33.90 -10.06 -13.08
C LYS A 235 -32.65 -9.28 -13.48
N THR A 236 -31.52 -9.94 -13.71
CA THR A 236 -30.24 -9.25 -13.92
C THR A 236 -29.93 -8.96 -15.39
N ILE A 237 -30.48 -9.75 -16.33
CA ILE A 237 -30.19 -9.68 -17.77
C ILE A 237 -30.46 -8.30 -18.38
N THR A 238 -31.63 -7.72 -18.15
CA THR A 238 -31.98 -6.41 -18.73
C THR A 238 -30.94 -5.35 -18.36
N ARG A 239 -30.51 -5.36 -17.10
CA ARG A 239 -29.55 -4.39 -16.61
C ARG A 239 -28.14 -4.67 -17.09
N LEU A 240 -27.77 -5.95 -17.25
CA LEU A 240 -26.50 -6.34 -17.88
C LEU A 240 -26.40 -5.76 -19.30
N LEU A 241 -27.48 -5.86 -20.09
CA LEU A 241 -27.49 -5.34 -21.47
C LEU A 241 -27.29 -3.82 -21.51
N GLU A 242 -27.97 -3.07 -20.63
CA GLU A 242 -27.77 -1.62 -20.49
C GLU A 242 -26.30 -1.28 -20.16
N GLU A 243 -25.69 -2.04 -19.25
CA GLU A 243 -24.31 -1.80 -18.81
C GLU A 243 -23.29 -2.15 -19.90
N LEU A 244 -23.52 -3.22 -20.66
CA LEU A 244 -22.68 -3.58 -21.80
C LEU A 244 -22.79 -2.56 -22.94
N ASP A 245 -23.98 -1.99 -23.16
CA ASP A 245 -24.15 -0.91 -24.14
C ASP A 245 -23.36 0.35 -23.76
N ILE A 246 -23.38 0.74 -22.47
CA ILE A 246 -22.56 1.86 -21.94
C ILE A 246 -21.05 1.61 -22.09
N LEU A 247 -20.61 0.35 -22.07
CA LEU A 247 -19.22 -0.04 -22.28
C LEU A 247 -18.82 -0.13 -23.76
N ASP A 248 -19.68 0.34 -24.68
CA ASP A 248 -19.50 0.26 -26.14
C ASP A 248 -19.44 -1.19 -26.65
N HIS A 249 -20.16 -2.10 -25.98
CA HIS A 249 -20.24 -3.52 -26.31
C HIS A 249 -21.65 -3.92 -26.74
N SER A 250 -22.25 -3.18 -27.67
CA SER A 250 -23.65 -3.36 -28.09
C SER A 250 -23.94 -4.65 -28.88
N ARG A 251 -22.91 -5.33 -29.41
CA ARG A 251 -23.03 -6.56 -30.23
C ARG A 251 -22.59 -7.80 -29.47
N VAL A 252 -23.12 -8.02 -28.28
CA VAL A 252 -22.81 -9.19 -27.46
C VAL A 252 -23.51 -10.45 -27.97
N LYS A 253 -22.85 -11.60 -27.83
CA LYS A 253 -23.46 -12.92 -27.99
C LYS A 253 -23.48 -13.60 -26.62
N LEU A 254 -24.63 -13.79 -26.00
CA LEU A 254 -24.71 -14.27 -24.61
C LEU A 254 -24.86 -15.80 -24.54
N VAL A 255 -24.20 -16.41 -23.56
CA VAL A 255 -24.45 -17.79 -23.13
C VAL A 255 -24.98 -17.72 -21.71
N LEU A 256 -26.18 -18.26 -21.51
CA LEU A 256 -26.95 -18.14 -20.26
C LEU A 256 -27.27 -19.52 -19.69
N ASP A 257 -27.16 -19.64 -18.38
CA ASP A 257 -27.66 -20.78 -17.59
C ASP A 257 -29.21 -20.78 -17.55
N PRO A 258 -29.87 -21.96 -17.44
CA PRO A 258 -31.33 -22.07 -17.22
C PRO A 258 -31.88 -21.15 -16.13
N GLY A 259 -31.10 -20.82 -15.10
CA GLY A 259 -31.48 -19.91 -14.01
C GLY A 259 -31.83 -18.49 -14.47
N PHE A 260 -31.34 -18.07 -15.65
CA PHE A 260 -31.66 -16.78 -16.26
C PHE A 260 -32.88 -16.83 -17.18
N TYR A 261 -33.43 -18.01 -17.44
CA TYR A 261 -34.56 -18.16 -18.35
C TYR A 261 -35.84 -17.54 -17.76
N SER A 262 -36.45 -16.65 -18.54
CA SER A 262 -37.82 -16.19 -18.33
C SER A 262 -38.38 -15.68 -19.66
N GLU A 263 -39.70 -15.77 -19.85
CA GLU A 263 -40.35 -15.23 -21.05
C GLU A 263 -40.01 -13.76 -21.28
N VAL A 264 -39.94 -12.97 -20.20
CA VAL A 264 -39.56 -11.55 -20.24
C VAL A 264 -38.12 -11.37 -20.75
N ASN A 265 -37.17 -12.17 -20.26
CA ASN A 265 -35.77 -12.09 -20.70
C ASN A 265 -35.62 -12.48 -22.17
N ILE A 266 -36.25 -13.57 -22.59
CA ILE A 266 -36.21 -14.03 -23.98
C ILE A 266 -36.80 -12.96 -24.91
N ASN A 267 -37.97 -12.41 -24.57
CA ASN A 267 -38.59 -11.33 -25.32
C ASN A 267 -37.70 -10.07 -25.38
N ASN A 268 -37.03 -9.71 -24.28
CA ASN A 268 -36.10 -8.58 -24.24
C ASN A 268 -34.85 -8.83 -25.10
N LEU A 269 -34.29 -10.04 -25.09
CA LEU A 269 -33.14 -10.40 -25.93
C LEU A 269 -33.49 -10.31 -27.42
N PHE A 270 -34.68 -10.82 -27.81
CA PHE A 270 -35.17 -10.69 -29.18
C PHE A 270 -35.40 -9.23 -29.61
N LYS A 271 -36.05 -8.42 -28.76
CA LYS A 271 -36.30 -7.00 -29.05
C LYS A 271 -35.01 -6.19 -29.24
N ASN A 272 -33.98 -6.50 -28.48
CA ASN A 272 -32.67 -5.85 -28.58
C ASN A 272 -31.75 -6.49 -29.63
N HIS A 273 -32.25 -7.45 -30.42
CA HIS A 273 -31.48 -8.18 -31.44
C HIS A 273 -30.19 -8.82 -30.91
N VAL A 274 -30.19 -9.24 -29.64
CA VAL A 274 -29.05 -9.90 -29.00
C VAL A 274 -29.02 -11.36 -29.40
N LYS A 275 -27.86 -11.86 -29.84
CA LYS A 275 -27.67 -13.29 -30.10
C LYS A 275 -27.47 -14.00 -28.77
N PHE A 276 -28.16 -15.10 -28.52
CA PHE A 276 -28.00 -15.84 -27.28
C PHE A 276 -28.11 -17.36 -27.46
N LEU A 277 -27.50 -18.09 -26.53
CA LEU A 277 -27.69 -19.51 -26.29
C LEU A 277 -28.18 -19.66 -24.85
N ALA A 278 -29.33 -20.28 -24.67
CA ALA A 278 -29.84 -20.72 -23.37
C ALA A 278 -29.78 -22.25 -23.37
N ALA A 279 -28.94 -22.81 -22.49
CA ALA A 279 -28.85 -24.25 -22.27
C ALA A 279 -29.79 -24.67 -21.13
#